data_AF-A0A7R9QYK7-F1
#
_entry.id   AF-A0A7R9QYK7-F1
#
_cell.length_a   1.000
_cell.length_b   1.000
_cell.length_c   1.000
_cell.angle_alpha   90.00
_cell.angle_beta   90.00
_cell.angle_gamma   90.00
#
_symmetry.space_group_name_H-M   'P 1'
#
loop_
_entity.id
_entity.type
_entity.pdbx_description
1 polymer ?
#
loop_
_entity_poly.entity_id
_entity_poly.type
_entity_poly.pdbx_seq_one_letter_code
_entity_poly.pdbx_strand_id
1 'polypeptide(L)'
;MSSTKKLSQKELREMMRDRVQSKDSQSLPSDDKKKTIDSPLARYDSRGILSCIICQQTISSATLWSSHIISKSHKMKMDEMKR
;
A
#
# COMPACT_ATOMS: atom_id res chain seq x y z
N MET A 1 18.76 -52.99 14.10
CA MET A 1 19.63 -51.88 14.52
C MET A 1 19.70 -50.90 13.36
N SER A 2 18.94 -49.79 13.42
CA SER A 2 19.47 -48.42 13.63
C SER A 2 20.35 -47.99 12.44
N SER A 3 20.04 -46.97 11.63
CA SER A 3 19.61 -45.63 12.00
C SER A 3 19.13 -44.86 10.77
N THR A 4 18.11 -44.05 10.96
CA THR A 4 17.59 -43.06 10.02
C THR A 4 18.71 -42.16 9.50
N LYS A 5 18.93 -42.15 8.17
CA LYS A 5 19.87 -41.27 7.51
C LYS A 5 19.38 -39.83 7.66
N LYS A 6 19.94 -39.14 8.66
CA LYS A 6 19.74 -37.72 8.92
C LYS A 6 20.16 -36.94 7.68
N LEU A 7 19.18 -36.33 7.02
CA LEU A 7 19.42 -35.25 6.07
C LEU A 7 20.27 -34.20 6.82
N SER A 8 21.51 -34.02 6.39
CA SER A 8 22.46 -33.13 7.06
C SER A 8 22.01 -31.69 6.90
N GLN A 9 22.00 -30.96 8.01
CA GLN A 9 21.54 -29.56 8.18
C GLN A 9 22.20 -28.55 7.21
N LYS A 10 23.25 -28.97 6.49
CA LYS A 10 23.97 -28.15 5.52
C LYS A 10 23.23 -28.00 4.18
N GLU A 11 22.61 -29.07 3.67
CA GLU A 11 21.93 -29.07 2.37
C GLU A 11 20.65 -28.21 2.38
N LEU A 12 19.94 -28.19 3.51
CA LEU A 12 18.78 -27.31 3.72
C LEU A 12 19.15 -25.81 3.71
N ARG A 13 20.41 -25.47 4.02
CA ARG A 13 20.88 -24.08 4.12
C ARG A 13 21.31 -23.51 2.77
N GLU A 14 21.68 -24.36 1.82
CA GLU A 14 22.06 -23.94 0.46
C GLU A 14 20.84 -23.66 -0.43
N MET A 15 19.72 -24.36 -0.21
CA MET A 15 18.45 -24.12 -0.90
C MET A 15 17.80 -22.74 -0.63
N MET A 16 18.31 -21.97 0.34
CA MET A 16 17.86 -20.59 0.61
C MET A 16 18.79 -19.50 0.04
N ARG A 17 19.81 -19.83 -0.75
CA ARG A 17 20.63 -18.81 -1.43
C ARG A 17 20.24 -18.53 -2.88
N ASP A 18 19.57 -19.46 -3.56
CA ASP A 18 19.23 -19.31 -4.98
C ASP A 18 17.91 -18.56 -5.24
N ARG A 19 17.11 -18.28 -4.20
CA ARG A 19 15.82 -17.56 -4.34
C ARG A 19 15.86 -16.09 -3.95
N VAL A 20 17.06 -15.53 -3.79
CA VAL A 20 17.26 -14.10 -3.48
C VAL A 20 17.58 -13.28 -4.75
N GLN A 21 17.85 -13.93 -5.88
CA GLN A 21 18.26 -13.25 -7.13
C GLN A 21 17.18 -13.13 -8.20
N SER A 22 15.98 -13.68 -7.99
CA SER A 22 14.82 -13.50 -8.89
C SER A 22 13.68 -12.74 -8.19
N LYS A 23 14.04 -11.62 -7.57
CA LYS A 23 13.09 -10.61 -7.07
C LYS A 23 13.57 -9.19 -7.37
N ASP A 24 14.25 -9.05 -8.50
CA ASP A 24 14.34 -7.82 -9.28
C ASP A 24 13.21 -7.95 -10.32
N SER A 25 12.00 -7.42 -10.10
CA SER A 25 11.73 -6.01 -10.17
C SER A 25 10.31 -5.75 -9.64
N GLN A 26 10.21 -5.25 -8.41
CA GLN A 26 9.22 -4.24 -8.02
C GLN A 26 9.53 -3.80 -6.60
N SER A 27 10.55 -2.94 -6.51
CA SER A 27 10.57 -1.75 -5.64
C SER A 27 10.02 -1.94 -4.22
N LEU A 28 10.92 -2.28 -3.29
CA LEU A 28 10.85 -1.65 -1.97
C LEU A 28 11.28 -0.18 -2.14
N PRO A 29 10.45 0.79 -1.73
CA PRO A 29 10.96 1.97 -1.08
C PRO A 29 10.95 1.71 0.43
N SER A 30 12.16 1.53 0.95
CA SER A 30 12.50 1.74 2.35
C SER A 30 12.16 3.18 2.72
N ASP A 31 11.04 3.40 3.38
CA ASP A 31 10.79 4.63 4.10
C ASP A 31 9.76 4.32 5.18
N ASP A 32 10.10 4.65 6.41
CA ASP A 32 9.16 5.08 7.45
C ASP A 32 8.37 6.34 6.97
N LYS A 33 7.70 6.25 5.81
CA LYS A 33 6.88 7.29 5.22
C LYS A 33 5.47 7.08 5.72
N LYS A 34 5.11 7.92 6.68
CA LYS A 34 3.78 8.51 6.90
C LYS A 34 2.78 8.01 5.84
N LYS A 35 1.75 7.25 6.25
CA LYS A 35 0.68 6.65 5.43
C LYS A 35 0.00 7.67 4.51
N THR A 36 0.68 8.14 3.49
CA THR A 36 0.19 9.09 2.51
C THR A 36 -0.68 8.30 1.56
N ILE A 37 -1.91 8.76 1.42
CA ILE A 37 -2.90 8.18 0.55
C ILE A 37 -2.52 8.55 -0.88
N ASP A 38 -1.95 7.59 -1.58
CA ASP A 38 -1.72 7.69 -3.02
C ASP A 38 -3.03 7.37 -3.74
N SER A 39 -3.89 8.38 -3.86
CA SER A 39 -5.14 8.26 -4.60
C SER A 39 -5.25 9.42 -5.57
N PRO A 40 -5.67 9.21 -6.83
CA PRO A 40 -5.75 10.27 -7.83
C PRO A 40 -6.74 11.40 -7.47
N LEU A 41 -7.61 11.16 -6.48
CA LEU A 41 -8.56 12.13 -5.97
C LEU A 41 -8.07 12.84 -4.70
N ALA A 42 -7.01 12.32 -4.09
CA ALA A 42 -6.42 12.83 -2.85
C ALA A 42 -5.44 13.95 -3.17
N ARG A 43 -5.67 15.12 -2.58
CA ARG A 43 -4.75 16.26 -2.62
C ARG A 43 -4.23 16.54 -1.23
N TYR A 44 -2.92 16.63 -1.09
CA TYR A 44 -2.28 17.10 0.13
C TYR A 44 -1.95 18.59 0.03
N ASP A 45 -2.28 19.33 1.09
CA ASP A 45 -1.84 20.71 1.24
C ASP A 45 -0.36 20.76 1.69
N SER A 46 0.27 21.94 1.55
CA SER A 46 1.60 22.26 2.12
C SER A 46 1.75 21.89 3.60
N ARG A 47 0.64 21.90 4.35
CA ARG A 47 0.57 21.50 5.77
C ARG A 47 0.44 19.99 6.00
N GLY A 48 0.39 19.19 4.94
CA GLY A 48 0.16 17.75 5.00
C GLY A 48 -1.29 17.36 5.31
N ILE A 49 -2.24 18.28 5.13
CA ILE A 49 -3.68 18.00 5.28
C ILE A 49 -4.18 17.35 3.99
N LEU A 50 -4.82 16.21 4.12
CA LEU A 50 -5.48 15.53 3.01
C LEU A 50 -6.82 16.20 2.69
N SER A 51 -7.12 16.35 1.41
CA SER A 51 -8.36 16.91 0.90
C SER A 51 -8.81 16.17 -0.37
N CYS A 52 -10.10 16.08 -0.61
CA CYS A 52 -10.65 15.48 -1.82
C CYS A 52 -10.79 16.55 -2.91
N ILE A 53 -10.24 16.34 -4.11
CA ILE A 53 -10.32 17.31 -5.22
C ILE A 53 -11.75 17.51 -5.74
N ILE A 54 -12.59 16.48 -5.66
CA ILE A 54 -13.98 16.51 -6.14
C ILE A 54 -14.87 17.24 -5.13
N CYS A 55 -14.74 16.89 -3.86
CA CYS A 55 -15.60 17.42 -2.81
C CYS A 55 -15.07 18.73 -2.22
N GLN A 56 -13.79 19.04 -2.43
CA GLN A 56 -13.05 20.14 -1.81
C GLN A 56 -13.15 20.12 -0.26
N GLN A 57 -13.29 18.92 0.31
CA GLN A 57 -13.40 18.70 1.75
C GLN A 57 -12.08 18.20 2.32
N THR A 58 -11.68 18.76 3.46
CA THR A 58 -10.51 18.30 4.23
C THR A 58 -10.84 17.03 5.00
N ILE A 59 -9.95 16.06 4.92
CA ILE A 59 -10.09 14.74 5.54
C ILE A 59 -8.88 14.53 6.44
N SER A 60 -9.14 14.38 7.74
CA SER A 60 -8.08 14.36 8.77
C SER A 60 -7.35 13.01 8.87
N SER A 61 -7.98 11.91 8.45
CA SER A 61 -7.45 10.56 8.65
C SER A 61 -7.68 9.68 7.42
N ALA A 62 -6.81 8.68 7.24
CA ALA A 62 -6.95 7.73 6.14
C ALA A 62 -8.22 6.87 6.21
N THR A 63 -8.70 6.55 7.42
CA THR A 63 -9.99 5.84 7.57
C THR A 63 -11.17 6.67 7.08
N LEU A 64 -11.17 7.97 7.38
CA LEU A 64 -12.20 8.91 6.91
C LEU A 64 -12.14 9.06 5.39
N TRP A 65 -10.94 9.00 4.80
CA TRP A 65 -10.78 8.99 3.34
C TRP A 65 -11.48 7.81 2.69
N SER A 66 -11.23 6.59 3.19
CA SER A 66 -11.87 5.39 2.65
C SER A 66 -13.39 5.44 2.74
N SER A 67 -13.93 5.97 3.85
CA SER A 67 -15.38 6.19 4.00
C SER A 67 -15.92 7.29 3.08
N HIS A 68 -15.12 8.35 2.87
CA HIS A 68 -15.49 9.47 2.02
C HIS A 68 -15.67 9.05 0.55
N ILE A 69 -14.72 8.29 -0.02
CA ILE A 69 -14.76 7.91 -1.45
C ILE A 69 -15.94 6.98 -1.78
N ILE A 70 -16.40 6.17 -0.83
CA ILE A 70 -17.57 5.29 -1.00
C ILE A 70 -18.89 5.99 -0.68
N SER A 71 -18.85 7.23 -0.17
CA SER A 71 -20.05 7.95 0.24
C SER A 71 -20.90 8.37 -0.96
N LYS A 72 -22.23 8.40 -0.77
CA LYS A 72 -23.17 8.88 -1.80
C LYS A 72 -22.87 10.34 -2.20
N SER A 73 -22.47 11.17 -1.24
CA SER A 73 -22.13 12.57 -1.47
C SER A 73 -20.96 12.74 -2.45
N HIS A 74 -19.91 11.93 -2.30
CA HIS A 74 -18.78 11.95 -3.22
C HIS A 74 -19.21 11.53 -4.64
N LYS A 75 -19.98 10.44 -4.73
CA LYS A 75 -20.46 9.90 -6.00
C LYS A 75 -21.38 10.87 -6.74
N MET A 76 -22.25 11.60 -6.02
CA MET A 76 -23.12 12.62 -6.59
C MET A 76 -22.32 13.81 -7.15
N LYS A 77 -21.32 14.30 -6.40
CA LYS A 77 -20.44 15.39 -6.85
C LYS A 77 -19.61 15.00 -8.09
N MET A 78 -19.17 13.74 -8.17
CA MET A 78 -18.49 13.23 -9.37
C MET A 78 -19.39 13.24 -10.60
N ASP A 79 -20.67 12.88 -10.43
CA ASP A 79 -21.66 12.86 -11.52
C ASP A 79 -22.04 14.29 -11.95
N GLU A 80 -22.22 15.19 -10.99
CA GLU A 80 -22.52 16.62 -11.23
C GLU A 80 -21.41 17.32 -12.04
N MET A 81 -20.14 17.05 -11.72
CA MET A 81 -18.99 17.65 -12.43
C MET A 81 -18.80 17.10 -13.85
N LYS A 82 -19.41 15.95 -14.18
CA LYS A 82 -19.28 15.33 -15.50
C LYS A 82 -20.30 15.87 -16.52
N ARG A 83 -21.25 16.70 -16.09
CA ARG A 83 -22.29 17.28 -16.95
C ARG A 83 -21.85 18.51 -17.73
#